data_AF-A0A839UC95-F1
#
_entry.id   AF-A0A839UC95-F1
#
_cell.length_a   1.000
_cell.length_b   1.000
_cell.length_c   1.000
_cell.angle_alpha   90.00
_cell.angle_beta   90.00
_cell.angle_gamma   90.00
#
_symmetry.space_group_name_H-M   'P 1'
#
loop_
_entity.id
_entity.type
_entity.pdbx_description
1 polymer ?
#
loop_
_entity_poly.entity_id
_entity_poly.type
_entity_poly.pdbx_seq_one_letter_code
_entity_poly.pdbx_strand_id
1 'polypeptide(L)' 'MFNPDAKVRIFIPDEILTSTVKTFSNAKDALAAMSGHLVLKVEVHGHGPMTPDQFIACCAELGLTKQ' A
#
# COMPACT_ATOMS: atom_id res chain seq x y z
N MET A 1 4.14 6.26 -14.68
CA MET A 1 5.33 6.14 -13.83
C MET A 1 4.85 6.18 -12.37
N PHE A 2 5.19 5.18 -11.56
CA PHE A 2 4.80 5.14 -10.15
C PHE A 2 5.59 6.17 -9.35
N ASN A 3 4.92 7.03 -8.57
CA ASN A 3 5.56 8.02 -7.73
C ASN A 3 5.62 7.53 -6.28
N PRO A 4 6.81 7.26 -5.70
CA PRO A 4 6.94 6.72 -4.34
C PRO A 4 6.53 7.72 -3.25
N ASP A 5 6.53 9.02 -3.54
CA ASP A 5 6.05 10.09 -2.67
C ASP A 5 4.54 10.38 -2.84
N ALA A 6 3.83 9.54 -3.60
CA ALA A 6 2.39 9.64 -3.68
C ALA A 6 1.72 9.15 -2.39
N LYS A 7 0.57 9.74 -2.07
CA LYS A 7 -0.29 9.24 -0.99
C LYS A 7 -0.79 7.85 -1.32
N VAL A 8 -0.69 6.94 -0.35
CA VAL A 8 -1.13 5.55 -0.48
C VAL A 8 -2.22 5.26 0.53
N ARG A 9 -3.29 4.59 0.11
CA ARG A 9 -4.35 4.11 0.98
C ARG A 9 -4.36 2.59 0.97
N ILE A 10 -4.32 1.97 2.14
CA ILE A 10 -4.45 0.52 2.28
C ILE A 10 -5.78 0.20 2.96
N PHE A 11 -6.41 -0.89 2.52
CA PHE A 11 -7.68 -1.37 3.03
C PHE A 11 -7.42 -2.67 3.80
N ILE A 12 -7.60 -2.60 5.11
CA ILE A 12 -7.39 -3.72 6.04
C ILE A 12 -8.78 -4.29 6.38
N PRO A 13 -9.04 -5.60 6.20
CA PRO A 13 -10.29 -6.19 6.61
C PRO A 13 -10.39 -6.20 8.14
N ASP A 14 -11.59 -5.90 8.63
CA ASP A 14 -11.96 -6.03 10.04
C ASP A 14 -12.84 -7.26 10.26
N GLU A 15 -12.95 -7.74 11.50
CA GLU A 15 -13.70 -8.95 11.86
C GLU A 15 -15.20 -8.85 11.49
N ILE A 16 -15.71 -7.63 11.34
CA ILE A 16 -17.14 -7.35 11.11
C ILE A 16 -17.46 -7.10 9.62
N LEU A 17 -16.65 -7.63 8.68
CA LEU A 17 -16.77 -7.42 7.21
C LEU A 17 -16.63 -5.95 6.78
N THR A 18 -16.18 -5.08 7.67
CA THR A 18 -15.82 -3.70 7.32
C THR A 18 -14.37 -3.61 6.91
N SER A 19 -13.96 -2.50 6.29
CA SER A 19 -12.57 -2.28 5.92
C SER A 19 -12.07 -1.01 6.59
N THR A 20 -11.02 -1.15 7.40
CA THR A 20 -10.28 -0.01 7.92
C THR A 20 -9.38 0.54 6.83
N VAL A 21 -9.54 1.83 6.52
CA VAL A 21 -8.72 2.51 5.52
C VAL A 21 -7.63 3.30 6.23
N LYS A 22 -6.36 2.92 6.04
CA LYS A 22 -5.20 3.69 6.52
C LYS A 22 -4.58 4.46 5.35
N THR A 23 -4.33 5.75 5.54
CA THR A 23 -3.70 6.62 4.54
C THR A 23 -2.29 7.00 4.96
N PHE A 24 -1.35 6.87 4.04
CA PHE A 24 0.07 7.13 4.21
C PHE A 24 0.52 8.20 3.20
N SER A 25 1.51 8.98 3.59
CA SER A 25 2.04 10.06 2.75
C SER A 25 3.03 9.57 1.68
N ASN A 26 3.56 8.35 1.82
CA ASN A 26 4.51 7.75 0.90
C ASN A 26 4.32 6.23 0.84
N ALA A 27 4.89 5.60 -0.20
CA ALA A 27 4.79 4.17 -0.44
C ALA A 27 5.57 3.33 0.57
N LYS A 28 6.68 3.86 1.12
CA LYS A 28 7.53 3.13 2.07
C LYS A 28 6.81 2.86 3.40
N ASP A 29 6.11 3.87 3.93
CA ASP A 29 5.36 3.77 5.18
C ASP A 29 4.15 2.83 5.03
N ALA A 30 3.45 2.94 3.90
CA ALA A 30 2.38 2.02 3.54
C ALA A 30 2.88 0.57 3.45
N LEU A 31 4.03 0.35 2.80
CA LEU A 31 4.65 -0.97 2.68
C LEU A 31 5.03 -1.55 4.06
N ALA A 32 5.61 -0.74 4.94
CA ALA A 32 5.93 -1.14 6.31
C ALA A 32 4.67 -1.54 7.10
N ALA A 33 3.59 -0.76 6.98
CA ALA A 33 2.31 -1.08 7.62
C ALA A 33 1.66 -2.35 7.07
N MET A 34 1.85 -2.65 5.78
CA MET A 34 1.37 -3.89 5.15
C MET A 34 2.07 -5.15 5.68
N SER A 35 3.31 -5.04 6.17
CA SER A 35 4.05 -6.19 6.70
C SER A 35 3.42 -6.77 7.98
N GLY A 36 2.58 -6.02 8.69
CA GLY A 36 1.93 -6.44 9.94
C GLY A 36 0.42 -6.68 9.85
N HIS A 37 -0.19 -6.45 8.68
CA HIS A 37 -1.64 -6.50 8.51
C HIS A 37 -2.02 -7.20 7.20
N LEU A 38 -3.09 -8.00 7.22
CA LEU A 38 -3.72 -8.48 5.99
C LEU A 38 -4.29 -7.26 5.26
N VAL A 39 -3.86 -7.02 4.01
CA VAL A 39 -4.38 -5.92 3.19
C VAL A 39 -5.13 -6.49 2.01
N LEU A 40 -6.34 -6.00 1.77
CA LEU A 40 -7.19 -6.43 0.65
C LEU A 40 -6.89 -5.64 -0.62
N LYS A 41 -6.69 -4.33 -0.47
CA LYS A 41 -6.59 -3.39 -1.58
C LYS A 41 -5.62 -2.27 -1.23
N VAL A 42 -4.89 -1.79 -2.23
CA VAL A 42 -4.04 -0.62 -2.14
C VAL A 42 -4.48 0.39 -3.19
N GLU A 43 -4.59 1.67 -2.84
CA GLU A 43 -4.84 2.75 -3.79
C GLU A 43 -3.73 3.77 -3.70
N VAL A 44 -3.04 3.99 -4.83
CA VAL A 44 -1.97 4.98 -4.92
C VAL A 44 -2.49 6.18 -5.67
N HIS A 45 -2.38 7.35 -5.05
CA HIS A 45 -2.86 8.60 -5.64
C HIS A 45 -2.15 8.88 -6.96
N GLY A 46 -2.91 9.09 -8.04
CA GLY A 46 -2.38 9.30 -9.39
C GLY A 46 -2.04 8.01 -10.16
N HIS A 47 -2.16 6.83 -9.55
CA HIS A 47 -1.98 5.54 -10.23
C HIS A 47 -3.25 4.66 -10.19
N GLY A 48 -4.12 4.88 -9.21
CA GLY A 48 -5.38 4.14 -9.06
C GLY A 48 -5.26 2.92 -8.14
N PRO A 49 -6.31 2.07 -8.11
CA PRO A 49 -6.35 0.88 -7.28
C PRO A 49 -5.46 -0.24 -7.84
N MET A 50 -4.77 -0.93 -6.95
CA MET A 50 -3.95 -2.10 -7.24
C MET A 50 -4.03 -3.12 -6.10
N THR A 51 -3.61 -4.34 -6.38
CA THR A 51 -3.52 -5.40 -5.37
C THR A 51 -2.28 -5.19 -4.49
N PRO A 52 -2.29 -5.70 -3.24
CA PRO A 52 -1.11 -5.69 -2.36
C PRO A 52 0.16 -6.21 -3.04
N ASP A 53 0.05 -7.31 -3.77
CA ASP A 53 1.19 -7.96 -4.45
C ASP A 53 1.82 -7.05 -5.53
N GLN A 54 0.99 -6.50 -6.42
CA GLN A 54 1.42 -5.48 -7.39
C GLN A 54 2.06 -4.25 -6.73
N PHE A 55 1.53 -3.79 -5.59
CA PHE A 55 2.13 -2.67 -4.87
C PHE A 55 3.51 -3.02 -4.32
N ILE A 56 3.68 -4.22 -3.73
CA ILE A 56 4.96 -4.72 -3.24
C ILE A 56 5.96 -4.86 -4.39
N ALA A 57 5.54 -5.40 -5.54
CA ALA A 57 6.36 -5.50 -6.74
C ALA A 57 6.83 -4.12 -7.22
N CYS A 58 5.92 -3.16 -7.36
CA CYS A 58 6.26 -1.76 -7.69
C CYS A 58 7.26 -1.16 -6.71
N CYS A 59 7.10 -1.39 -5.41
CA CYS A 59 8.01 -0.90 -4.40
C CYS A 59 9.39 -1.58 -4.48
N ALA A 60 9.43 -2.87 -4.81
CA ALA A 60 10.67 -3.62 -5.00
C ALA A 60 11.46 -3.14 -6.23
N GLU A 61 10.78 -2.88 -7.35
CA GLU A 61 11.38 -2.32 -8.56
C GLU A 61 11.99 -0.93 -8.31
N LEU A 62 11.39 -0.15 -7.42
CA LEU A 62 11.88 1.17 -7.01
C LEU A 62 12.95 1.11 -5.90
N GLY A 63 13.32 -0.08 -5.42
CA GLY A 63 14.32 -0.25 -4.37
C GLY A 63 13.87 0.19 -2.96
N LEU A 64 12.56 0.38 -2.75
CA LEU A 64 11.98 0.79 -1.45
C LEU A 64 11.93 -0.36 -0.43
N THR A 65 12.24 -1.58 -0.87
CA THR A 65 12.23 -2.82 -0.07
C THR A 65 13.55 -3.10 0.66
N LYS A 66 14.56 -2.22 0.60
CA LYS A 66 15.86 -2.44 1.25
C LYS A 66 16.00 -1.72 2.61
N GLN A 67 16.04 -2.56 3.64
CA GLN A 67 16.66 -2.47 4.99
C GLN A 67 16.38 -1.24 5.87
#